data_AF-A0A940APD1-F1
#
_entry.id   AF-A0A940APD1-F1
#
_cell.length_a   1.000
_cell.length_b   1.000
_cell.length_c   1.000
_cell.angle_alpha   90.00
_cell.angle_beta   90.00
_cell.angle_gamma   90.00
#
_symmetry.space_group_name_H-M   'P 1'
#
loop_
_entity.id
_entity.type
_entity.pdbx_description
1 polymer ?
#
loop_
_entity_poly.entity_id
_entity_poly.type
_entity_poly.pdbx_seq_one_letter_code
_entity_poly.pdbx_strand_id
1 'polypeptide(L)'
;MKNDEDLHWKLVTEERELFALVHSEFWHGIIWDLLKKHSLQADFFLVRDNLEMDEVVEYLRNEIGEVCKKYGLGFTETGHPYRVELKVRFHNYGYVQSFDELSVVICKNDITMRMLPHSPMLKLFTLDEFKIVGNIVTDLCNTLFNDKLELFVGLLEQYKRVEESIRGLTSKTIEIAQNSIRSVYDATDEKFKNLVQRNLYSSLRYKGKTIRILHKEFLENPAVLMEELKYGSKN
;
A
#
# COMPACT_ATOMS: atom_id res chain seq x y z
N MET A 1 -19.71 -28.97 -5.30
CA MET A 1 -19.57 -28.02 -6.43
C MET A 1 -19.98 -26.60 -6.07
N LYS A 2 -21.20 -26.31 -5.57
CA LYS A 2 -21.59 -24.93 -5.16
C LYS A 2 -20.78 -24.30 -4.01
N ASN A 3 -20.12 -25.12 -3.17
CA ASN A 3 -19.44 -24.66 -1.96
C ASN A 3 -17.99 -24.21 -2.20
N ASP A 4 -17.33 -24.76 -3.22
CA ASP A 4 -15.91 -24.50 -3.49
C ASP A 4 -15.71 -23.23 -4.35
N GLU A 5 -16.65 -22.94 -5.26
CA GLU A 5 -16.68 -21.68 -6.01
C GLU A 5 -16.97 -20.48 -5.09
N ASP A 6 -17.91 -20.62 -4.16
CA ASP A 6 -18.22 -19.58 -3.16
C ASP A 6 -17.02 -19.32 -2.23
N LEU A 7 -16.35 -20.39 -1.78
CA LEU A 7 -15.12 -20.26 -1.00
C LEU A 7 -14.02 -19.55 -1.80
N HIS A 8 -13.81 -19.92 -3.06
CA HIS A 8 -12.80 -19.31 -3.90
C HIS A 8 -13.00 -17.80 -4.04
N TRP A 9 -14.24 -17.36 -4.33
CA TRP A 9 -14.57 -15.94 -4.42
C TRP A 9 -14.35 -15.18 -3.10
N LYS A 10 -14.65 -15.80 -1.96
CA LYS A 10 -14.37 -15.22 -0.64
C LYS A 10 -12.87 -15.04 -0.41
N LEU A 11 -12.06 -16.05 -0.74
CA LEU A 11 -10.61 -15.97 -0.58
C LEU A 11 -9.99 -14.88 -1.47
N VAL A 12 -10.40 -14.78 -2.73
CA VAL A 12 -9.95 -13.72 -3.66
C VAL A 12 -10.36 -12.32 -3.16
N THR A 13 -11.56 -12.19 -2.59
CA THR A 13 -12.02 -10.91 -2.03
C THR A 13 -11.19 -10.52 -0.82
N GLU A 14 -10.96 -11.45 0.11
CA GLU A 14 -10.17 -11.20 1.31
C GLU A 14 -8.69 -10.93 1.01
N GLU A 15 -8.12 -11.55 -0.03
CA GLU A 15 -6.78 -11.22 -0.52
C GLU A 15 -6.67 -9.77 -0.98
N ARG A 16 -7.62 -9.29 -1.78
CA ARG A 16 -7.64 -7.88 -2.23
C ARG A 16 -7.76 -6.92 -1.05
N GLU A 17 -8.60 -7.23 -0.07
CA GLU A 17 -8.72 -6.45 1.17
C GLU A 17 -7.40 -6.44 1.96
N LEU A 18 -6.73 -7.59 2.05
CA LEU A 18 -5.47 -7.71 2.75
C LEU A 18 -4.34 -6.94 2.05
N PHE A 19 -4.26 -6.99 0.72
CA PHE A 19 -3.32 -6.15 -0.04
C PHE A 19 -3.55 -4.67 0.21
N ALA A 20 -4.80 -4.21 0.24
CA ALA A 20 -5.10 -2.80 0.53
C ALA A 20 -4.62 -2.38 1.93
N LEU A 21 -4.76 -3.26 2.94
CA LEU A 21 -4.27 -3.01 4.30
C LEU A 21 -2.74 -2.95 4.34
N VAL A 22 -2.05 -3.93 3.74
CA VAL A 22 -0.58 -3.99 3.71
C VAL A 22 -0.01 -2.78 2.97
N HIS A 23 -0.58 -2.41 1.81
CA HIS A 23 -0.24 -1.18 1.10
C HIS A 23 -0.41 0.05 2.01
N SER A 24 -1.55 0.15 2.69
CA SER A 24 -1.81 1.28 3.59
C SER A 24 -0.77 1.42 4.68
N GLU A 25 -0.37 0.32 5.31
CA GLU A 25 0.62 0.32 6.39
C GLU A 25 2.01 0.74 5.89
N PHE A 26 2.42 0.20 4.73
CA PHE A 26 3.69 0.56 4.09
C PHE A 26 3.74 2.04 3.73
N TRP A 27 2.74 2.52 3.00
CA TRP A 27 2.72 3.87 2.46
C TRP A 27 2.52 4.93 3.54
N HIS A 28 1.72 4.65 4.58
CA HIS A 28 1.49 5.60 5.66
C HIS A 28 2.81 6.04 6.33
N GLY A 29 3.71 5.09 6.63
CA GLY A 29 5.00 5.43 7.27
C GLY A 29 5.90 6.30 6.39
N ILE A 30 6.03 5.95 5.10
CA ILE A 30 6.96 6.62 4.18
C ILE A 30 6.47 8.02 3.80
N ILE A 31 5.17 8.16 3.57
CA ILE A 31 4.57 9.41 3.09
C ILE A 31 4.54 10.47 4.16
N TRP A 32 4.14 10.13 5.39
CA TRP A 32 3.98 11.14 6.44
C TRP A 32 5.30 11.80 6.80
N ASP A 33 6.39 11.05 6.80
CA ASP A 33 7.71 11.60 7.07
C ASP A 33 8.25 12.43 5.91
N LEU A 34 7.96 12.03 4.66
CA LEU A 34 8.29 12.82 3.49
C LEU A 34 7.50 14.13 3.44
N LEU A 35 6.18 14.07 3.66
CA LEU A 35 5.33 15.26 3.70
C LEU A 35 5.80 16.25 4.76
N LYS A 36 6.20 15.81 5.95
CA LYS A 36 6.74 16.71 6.98
C LYS A 36 7.93 17.55 6.52
N LYS A 37 8.76 17.02 5.61
CA LYS A 37 9.91 17.73 5.03
C LYS A 37 9.48 18.83 4.05
N HIS A 38 8.37 18.61 3.34
CA HIS A 38 7.81 19.57 2.39
C HIS A 38 6.67 20.41 2.99
N SER A 39 6.20 20.10 4.20
CA SER A 39 5.09 20.76 4.89
C SER A 39 5.50 22.00 5.67
N LEU A 40 6.58 22.69 5.29
CA LEU A 40 6.76 24.11 5.64
C LEU A 40 5.75 24.99 4.87
N GLN A 41 4.50 24.54 4.78
CA GLN A 41 3.39 25.19 4.08
C GLN A 41 2.78 26.34 4.89
N ALA A 42 3.30 26.67 6.07
CA ALA A 42 2.77 27.75 6.89
C ALA A 42 3.19 29.16 6.42
N ASP A 43 4.18 29.33 5.54
CA ASP A 43 4.77 30.65 5.25
C ASP A 43 4.86 31.04 3.76
N PHE A 44 4.17 30.35 2.85
CA PHE A 44 4.13 30.80 1.46
C PHE A 44 2.89 31.66 1.18
N PHE A 45 3.12 32.97 1.15
CA PHE A 45 2.17 33.95 0.63
C PHE A 45 1.92 33.70 -0.85
N LEU A 46 0.64 33.55 -1.20
CA LEU A 46 0.12 33.35 -2.55
C LEU A 46 0.58 34.46 -3.51
N VAL A 47 1.39 34.10 -4.49
CA VAL A 47 1.51 34.86 -5.75
C VAL A 47 0.83 34.03 -6.83
N ARG A 48 -0.22 34.59 -7.43
CA ARG A 48 -0.93 33.96 -8.54
C ARG A 48 -0.19 34.26 -9.83
N ASP A 49 0.44 33.24 -10.38
CA ASP A 49 0.68 33.14 -11.82
C ASP A 49 -0.39 32.22 -12.40
N ASN A 50 -1.27 32.75 -13.25
CA ASN A 50 -2.28 31.95 -13.94
C ASN A 50 -1.59 31.13 -15.03
N LEU A 51 -1.27 29.87 -14.73
CA LEU A 51 -0.72 28.92 -15.70
C LEU A 51 -1.84 28.13 -16.37
N GLU A 52 -1.64 27.82 -17.65
CA GLU A 52 -2.56 26.97 -18.40
C GLU A 52 -2.30 25.49 -18.10
N MET A 53 -3.36 24.68 -18.17
CA MET A 53 -3.30 23.24 -17.84
C MET A 53 -2.23 22.51 -18.67
N ASP A 54 -2.09 22.86 -19.95
CA ASP A 54 -1.13 22.20 -20.86
C ASP A 54 0.33 22.46 -20.44
N GLU A 55 0.64 23.66 -19.94
CA GLU A 55 1.98 24.00 -19.44
C GLU A 55 2.34 23.17 -18.20
N VAL A 56 1.36 23.01 -17.30
CA VAL A 56 1.52 22.19 -16.08
C VAL A 56 1.69 20.71 -16.43
N VAL A 57 0.90 20.21 -17.37
CA VAL A 57 1.00 18.83 -17.85
C VAL A 57 2.36 18.57 -18.47
N GLU A 58 2.86 19.46 -19.33
CA GLU A 58 4.17 19.31 -19.98
C GLU A 58 5.31 19.30 -18.97
N TYR A 59 5.32 20.24 -18.02
CA TYR A 59 6.33 20.27 -16.96
C TYR A 59 6.36 18.97 -16.17
N LEU A 60 5.20 18.54 -15.64
CA LEU A 60 5.14 17.35 -14.79
C LEU A 60 5.42 16.07 -15.57
N ARG A 61 5.05 16.00 -16.86
CA ARG A 61 5.41 14.89 -17.74
C ARG A 61 6.93 14.76 -17.86
N ASN A 62 7.64 15.88 -18.04
CA ASN A 62 9.09 15.87 -18.16
C ASN A 62 9.76 15.45 -16.84
N GLU A 63 9.38 16.06 -15.72
CA GLU A 63 9.93 15.72 -14.40
C GLU A 63 9.70 14.24 -14.04
N ILE A 64 8.46 13.77 -14.16
CA ILE A 64 8.11 12.38 -13.87
C ILE A 64 8.85 11.44 -14.84
N GLY A 65 8.97 11.82 -16.10
CA GLY A 65 9.72 11.06 -17.11
C GLY A 65 11.20 10.88 -16.73
N GLU A 66 11.86 11.93 -16.25
CA GLU A 66 13.26 11.87 -15.81
C GLU A 66 13.44 11.03 -14.54
N VAL A 67 12.53 11.17 -13.57
CA VAL A 67 12.50 10.30 -12.39
C VAL A 67 12.32 8.84 -12.81
N CYS A 68 11.36 8.56 -13.70
CA CYS A 68 11.10 7.20 -14.17
C CYS A 68 12.32 6.59 -14.87
N LYS A 69 13.01 7.34 -15.75
CA LYS A 69 14.25 6.89 -16.37
C LYS A 69 15.32 6.55 -15.34
N LYS A 70 15.51 7.41 -14.33
CA LYS A 70 16.53 7.24 -13.28
C LYS A 70 16.35 5.92 -12.51
N TYR A 71 15.12 5.52 -12.22
CA TYR A 71 14.82 4.33 -11.42
C TYR A 71 14.31 3.13 -12.23
N GLY A 72 14.28 3.22 -13.57
CA GLY A 72 13.78 2.15 -14.44
C GLY A 72 12.27 1.91 -14.32
N LEU A 73 11.49 2.96 -14.03
CA LEU A 73 10.04 2.89 -13.88
C LEU A 73 9.31 3.16 -15.19
N GLY A 74 8.06 2.70 -15.26
CA GLY A 74 7.12 3.08 -16.30
C GLY A 74 6.11 4.09 -15.76
N PHE A 75 5.64 4.99 -16.63
CA PHE A 75 4.48 5.83 -16.34
C PHE A 75 3.49 5.79 -17.50
N THR A 76 2.21 5.93 -17.18
CA THR A 76 1.13 6.03 -18.16
C THR A 76 0.38 7.34 -18.00
N GLU A 77 0.04 7.95 -19.12
CA GLU A 77 -0.79 9.15 -19.17
C GLU A 77 -2.20 8.80 -19.65
N THR A 78 -3.21 9.29 -18.94
CA THR A 78 -4.61 9.20 -19.38
C THR A 78 -5.20 10.61 -19.47
N GLY A 79 -5.72 10.98 -20.64
CA GLY A 79 -6.19 12.34 -20.93
C GLY A 79 -7.70 12.42 -21.19
N HIS A 80 -8.31 13.48 -20.67
CA HIS A 80 -9.67 13.96 -20.93
C HIS A 80 -9.61 15.50 -21.07
N PRO A 81 -10.50 16.17 -21.84
CA PRO A 81 -10.48 17.62 -22.05
C PRO A 81 -10.44 18.53 -20.80
N TYR A 82 -10.66 17.98 -19.61
CA TYR A 82 -10.67 18.72 -18.35
C TYR A 82 -9.83 18.06 -17.26
N ARG A 83 -9.13 16.97 -17.60
CA ARG A 83 -8.41 16.13 -16.64
C ARG A 83 -7.32 15.34 -17.36
N VAL A 84 -6.09 15.53 -16.93
CA VAL A 84 -4.97 14.64 -17.28
C VAL A 84 -4.54 13.93 -16.01
N GLU A 85 -4.20 12.65 -16.12
CA GLU A 85 -3.69 11.86 -15.01
C GLU A 85 -2.40 11.16 -15.44
N LEU A 86 -1.31 11.47 -14.73
CA LEU A 86 0.01 10.87 -14.89
C LEU A 86 0.19 9.82 -13.81
N LYS A 87 0.31 8.54 -14.19
CA LYS A 87 0.40 7.41 -13.27
C LYS A 87 1.79 6.84 -13.29
N VAL A 88 2.49 6.89 -12.17
CA VAL A 88 3.79 6.25 -11.98
C VAL A 88 3.55 4.86 -11.42
N ARG A 89 4.14 3.87 -12.08
CA ARG A 89 4.07 2.48 -11.68
C ARG A 89 5.45 2.05 -11.24
N PHE A 90 5.54 1.58 -10.01
CA PHE A 90 6.76 0.98 -9.50
C PHE A 90 6.85 -0.44 -10.06
N HIS A 91 7.25 -0.55 -11.34
CA HIS A 91 7.40 -1.84 -12.02
C HIS A 91 8.64 -2.56 -11.48
N ASN A 92 8.51 -3.28 -10.38
CA ASN A 92 9.46 -4.32 -10.03
C ASN A 92 8.72 -5.62 -9.70
N TYR A 93 7.98 -6.10 -10.70
CA TYR A 93 7.10 -7.25 -10.57
C TYR A 93 7.26 -8.13 -11.81
N GLY A 94 7.74 -9.36 -11.62
CA GLY A 94 7.56 -10.44 -12.59
C GLY A 94 6.10 -10.93 -12.66
N TYR A 95 5.12 -10.04 -12.41
CA TYR A 95 3.69 -10.34 -12.35
C TYR A 95 2.85 -9.32 -13.12
N VAL A 96 1.72 -9.81 -13.64
CA VAL A 96 0.93 -9.24 -14.74
C VAL A 96 -0.11 -8.20 -14.28
N GLN A 97 -0.22 -7.90 -12.98
CA GLN A 97 -1.15 -6.86 -12.50
C GLN A 97 -0.40 -5.61 -12.08
N SER A 98 -0.64 -4.53 -12.84
CA SER A 98 -0.11 -3.21 -12.59
C SER A 98 -1.05 -2.48 -11.64
N PHE A 99 -0.61 -2.26 -10.40
CA PHE A 99 -1.25 -1.30 -9.52
C PHE A 99 -0.60 0.07 -9.74
N ASP A 100 -1.41 1.10 -9.96
CA ASP A 100 -0.93 2.47 -10.05
C ASP A 100 -0.66 2.96 -8.62
N GLU A 101 0.60 2.94 -8.16
CA GLU A 101 0.91 3.26 -6.76
C GLU A 101 1.01 4.77 -6.49
N LEU A 102 1.31 5.55 -7.54
CA LEU A 102 1.32 7.01 -7.51
C LEU A 102 0.60 7.55 -8.75
N SER A 103 -0.30 8.51 -8.55
CA SER A 103 -1.06 9.19 -9.60
C SER A 103 -1.04 10.69 -9.34
N VAL A 104 -0.72 11.47 -10.37
CA VAL A 104 -0.78 12.94 -10.36
C VAL A 104 -1.90 13.34 -11.30
N VAL A 105 -3.02 13.80 -10.73
CA VAL A 105 -4.23 14.23 -11.44
C VAL A 105 -4.20 15.75 -11.59
N ILE A 106 -4.34 16.24 -12.81
CA ILE A 106 -4.29 17.67 -13.17
C ILE A 106 -5.65 18.03 -13.76
N CYS A 107 -6.38 18.97 -13.16
CA CYS A 107 -7.68 19.46 -13.65
C CYS A 107 -7.60 20.92 -14.10
N LYS A 108 -8.73 21.64 -14.20
CA LYS A 108 -8.73 23.08 -14.56
C LYS A 108 -8.34 24.02 -13.42
N ASN A 109 -8.52 23.62 -12.15
CA ASN A 109 -8.18 24.47 -11.00
C ASN A 109 -7.33 23.78 -9.91
N ASP A 110 -6.93 22.53 -10.09
CA ASP A 110 -6.14 21.80 -9.08
C ASP A 110 -5.18 20.75 -9.66
N ILE A 111 -4.13 20.47 -8.90
CA ILE A 111 -3.32 19.26 -9.01
C ILE A 111 -3.57 18.41 -7.78
N THR A 112 -3.99 17.17 -7.96
CA THR A 112 -4.12 16.16 -6.91
C THR A 112 -3.13 15.03 -7.11
N MET A 113 -2.15 14.94 -6.22
CA MET A 113 -1.35 13.72 -6.09
C MET A 113 -2.07 12.70 -5.21
N ARG A 114 -2.13 11.45 -5.66
CA ARG A 114 -2.76 10.30 -5.00
C ARG A 114 -1.76 9.18 -4.93
N MET A 115 -1.60 8.59 -3.76
CA MET A 115 -0.85 7.35 -3.59
C MET A 115 -1.75 6.27 -3.04
N LEU A 116 -1.49 5.01 -3.35
CA LEU A 116 -2.28 3.91 -2.81
C LEU A 116 -2.05 3.75 -1.30
N PRO A 117 -3.10 3.53 -0.49
CA PRO A 117 -4.51 3.62 -0.85
C PRO A 117 -4.90 5.07 -1.14
N HIS A 118 -5.57 5.32 -2.28
CA HIS A 118 -5.78 6.64 -2.91
C HIS A 118 -6.10 7.79 -1.95
N SER A 119 -5.06 8.37 -1.35
CA SER A 119 -5.17 9.48 -0.42
C SER A 119 -4.76 10.75 -1.16
N PRO A 120 -5.64 11.75 -1.31
CA PRO A 120 -5.30 13.00 -1.98
C PRO A 120 -4.39 13.85 -1.09
N MET A 121 -3.25 14.30 -1.64
CA MET A 121 -2.21 14.99 -0.86
C MET A 121 -2.09 16.48 -1.15
N LEU A 122 -2.44 16.91 -2.37
CA LEU A 122 -2.32 18.31 -2.81
C LEU A 122 -3.58 18.70 -3.57
N LYS A 123 -3.92 19.99 -3.57
CA LYS A 123 -5.01 20.61 -4.36
C LYS A 123 -4.63 22.07 -4.57
N LEU A 124 -4.89 22.62 -5.77
CA LEU A 124 -4.61 23.98 -6.28
C LEU A 124 -3.46 24.09 -7.31
N PHE A 125 -3.43 25.23 -8.01
CA PHE A 125 -2.47 25.59 -9.05
C PHE A 125 -1.65 26.82 -8.66
N THR A 126 -0.35 26.64 -8.51
CA THR A 126 0.68 27.69 -8.54
C THR A 126 1.98 27.10 -9.08
N LEU A 127 2.88 27.96 -9.58
CA LEU A 127 4.22 27.58 -10.06
C LEU A 127 4.99 26.78 -8.99
N ASP A 128 4.91 27.24 -7.74
CA ASP A 128 5.61 26.61 -6.63
C ASP A 128 4.99 25.26 -6.25
N GLU A 129 3.67 25.10 -6.36
CA GLU A 129 2.98 23.84 -6.07
C GLU A 129 3.36 22.71 -7.02
N PHE A 130 3.56 22.95 -8.33
CA PHE A 130 4.02 21.87 -9.21
C PHE A 130 5.50 21.54 -9.02
N LYS A 131 6.36 22.51 -8.65
CA LYS A 131 7.76 22.22 -8.26
C LYS A 131 7.80 21.38 -7.00
N ILE A 132 6.90 21.67 -6.05
CA ILE A 132 6.71 20.84 -4.85
C ILE A 132 6.28 19.42 -5.25
N VAL A 133 5.35 19.25 -6.20
CA VAL A 133 5.00 17.91 -6.72
C VAL A 133 6.23 17.20 -7.29
N GLY A 134 7.01 17.84 -8.16
CA GLY A 134 8.22 17.24 -8.72
C GLY A 134 9.25 16.84 -7.65
N ASN A 135 9.47 17.71 -6.67
CA ASN A 135 10.36 17.43 -5.53
C ASN A 135 9.85 16.27 -4.69
N ILE A 136 8.55 16.23 -4.37
CA ILE A 136 7.93 15.14 -3.62
C ILE A 136 8.09 13.81 -4.36
N VAL A 137 7.83 13.78 -5.67
CA VAL A 137 7.96 12.55 -6.47
C VAL A 137 9.43 12.09 -6.51
N THR A 138 10.36 13.02 -6.69
CA THR A 138 11.80 12.73 -6.72
C THR A 138 12.29 12.21 -5.36
N ASP A 139 11.94 12.88 -4.27
CA ASP A 139 12.32 12.49 -2.91
C ASP A 139 11.68 11.18 -2.50
N LEU A 140 10.45 10.92 -2.96
CA LEU A 140 9.78 9.66 -2.73
C LEU A 140 10.55 8.53 -3.40
N CYS A 141 10.89 8.67 -4.68
CA CYS A 141 11.65 7.65 -5.38
C CYS A 141 13.06 7.49 -4.80
N ASN A 142 13.74 8.58 -4.42
CA ASN A 142 15.01 8.49 -3.67
C ASN A 142 14.84 7.70 -2.37
N THR A 143 13.85 8.03 -1.55
CA THR A 143 13.60 7.39 -0.26
C THR A 143 13.29 5.91 -0.46
N LEU A 144 12.43 5.56 -1.42
CA LEU A 144 12.03 4.18 -1.69
C LEU A 144 13.18 3.32 -2.20
N PHE A 145 13.93 3.80 -3.19
CA PHE A 145 14.93 3.00 -3.89
C PHE A 145 16.32 3.06 -3.29
N ASN A 146 16.66 4.11 -2.53
CA ASN A 146 17.98 4.25 -1.91
C ASN A 146 17.93 3.98 -0.40
N ASP A 147 16.94 4.51 0.32
CA ASP A 147 16.94 4.50 1.79
C ASP A 147 16.10 3.36 2.38
N LYS A 148 15.03 2.96 1.70
CA LYS A 148 14.02 2.00 2.18
C LYS A 148 13.94 0.74 1.31
N LEU A 149 15.01 0.41 0.58
CA LEU A 149 15.04 -0.74 -0.31
C LEU A 149 14.65 -2.04 0.42
N GLU A 150 15.15 -2.25 1.65
CA GLU A 150 14.80 -3.43 2.46
C GLU A 150 13.30 -3.50 2.81
N LEU A 151 12.67 -2.36 3.14
CA LEU A 151 11.23 -2.31 3.39
C LEU A 151 10.44 -2.64 2.13
N PHE A 152 10.92 -2.18 0.96
CA PHE A 152 10.32 -2.49 -0.32
C PHE A 152 10.44 -3.98 -0.66
N VAL A 153 11.62 -4.58 -0.46
CA VAL A 153 11.82 -6.02 -0.61
C VAL A 153 10.91 -6.81 0.34
N GLY A 154 10.78 -6.37 1.59
CA GLY A 154 9.86 -6.97 2.56
C GLY A 154 8.39 -6.89 2.13
N LEU A 155 7.96 -5.78 1.54
CA LEU A 155 6.62 -5.63 0.96
C LEU A 155 6.37 -6.66 -0.15
N LEU A 156 7.35 -6.87 -1.03
CA LEU A 156 7.28 -7.85 -2.12
C LEU A 156 7.17 -9.28 -1.59
N GLU A 157 7.93 -9.61 -0.54
CA GLU A 157 7.85 -10.91 0.11
C GLU A 157 6.48 -11.13 0.75
N GLN A 158 5.89 -10.11 1.37
CA GLN A 158 4.54 -10.20 1.91
C GLN A 158 3.48 -10.44 0.83
N TYR A 159 3.61 -9.83 -0.35
CA TYR A 159 2.65 -10.07 -1.44
C TYR A 159 2.69 -11.50 -1.93
N LYS A 160 3.89 -12.02 -2.19
CA LYS A 160 4.05 -13.43 -2.59
C LYS A 160 3.47 -14.38 -1.55
N ARG A 161 3.72 -14.12 -0.26
CA ARG A 161 3.15 -14.90 0.84
C ARG A 161 1.62 -14.92 0.82
N VAL A 162 0.98 -13.75 0.62
CA VAL A 162 -0.49 -13.66 0.54
C VAL A 162 -1.04 -14.38 -0.68
N GLU A 163 -0.46 -14.20 -1.88
CA GLU A 163 -0.91 -14.88 -3.11
C GLU A 163 -0.83 -16.41 -2.99
N GLU A 164 0.25 -16.91 -2.37
CA GLU A 164 0.45 -18.33 -2.17
C GLU A 164 -0.46 -18.91 -1.08
N SER A 165 -0.95 -18.07 -0.17
CA SER A 165 -1.76 -18.48 0.98
C SER A 165 -3.16 -18.95 0.63
N ILE A 166 -3.72 -18.54 -0.52
CA ILE A 166 -5.01 -19.04 -1.01
C ILE A 166 -4.91 -20.50 -1.46
N ARG A 167 -3.78 -20.88 -2.06
CA ARG A 167 -3.65 -22.18 -2.75
C ARG A 167 -3.71 -23.34 -1.77
N GLY A 168 -4.70 -24.21 -1.96
CA GLY A 168 -4.89 -25.42 -1.15
C GLY A 168 -5.76 -25.21 0.10
N LEU A 169 -6.30 -24.01 0.32
CA LEU A 169 -7.31 -23.81 1.36
C LEU A 169 -8.65 -24.42 0.96
N THR A 170 -9.25 -25.15 1.88
CA THR A 170 -10.59 -25.75 1.80
C THR A 170 -11.38 -25.34 3.02
N SER A 171 -12.71 -25.44 2.99
CA SER A 171 -13.53 -25.09 4.16
C SER A 171 -13.11 -25.83 5.42
N LYS A 172 -12.71 -27.10 5.28
CA LYS A 172 -12.24 -27.94 6.39
C LYS A 172 -10.90 -27.48 6.95
N THR A 173 -9.93 -27.15 6.08
CA THR A 173 -8.63 -26.68 6.55
C THR A 173 -8.72 -25.30 7.20
N ILE A 174 -9.59 -24.43 6.68
CA ILE A 174 -9.91 -23.13 7.29
C ILE A 174 -10.53 -23.32 8.67
N GLU A 175 -11.52 -24.20 8.81
CA GLU A 175 -12.14 -24.50 10.09
C GLU A 175 -11.12 -25.01 11.12
N ILE A 176 -10.25 -25.94 10.71
CA ILE A 176 -9.17 -26.46 11.57
C ILE A 176 -8.23 -25.32 12.00
N ALA A 177 -7.78 -24.47 11.07
CA ALA A 177 -6.89 -23.35 11.38
C ALA A 177 -7.56 -22.39 12.37
N GLN A 178 -8.80 -21.98 12.11
CA GLN A 178 -9.53 -21.04 12.94
C GLN A 178 -9.74 -21.56 14.37
N ASN A 179 -10.16 -22.81 14.52
CA ASN A 179 -10.38 -23.43 15.83
C ASN A 179 -9.07 -23.59 16.61
N SER A 180 -7.98 -23.94 15.93
CA SER A 180 -6.67 -24.10 16.54
C SER A 180 -6.09 -22.77 17.02
N ILE A 181 -6.15 -21.74 16.17
CA ILE A 181 -5.73 -20.37 16.53
C ILE A 181 -6.54 -19.86 17.71
N ARG A 182 -7.87 -20.05 17.69
CA ARG A 182 -8.74 -19.67 18.80
C ARG A 182 -8.36 -20.38 20.10
N SER A 183 -8.12 -21.69 20.05
CA SER A 183 -7.73 -22.47 21.23
C SER A 183 -6.41 -21.98 21.83
N VAL A 184 -5.43 -21.63 21.00
CA VAL A 184 -4.17 -21.04 21.46
C VAL A 184 -4.37 -19.64 22.03
N TYR A 185 -5.19 -18.81 21.38
CA TYR A 185 -5.51 -17.45 21.85
C TYR A 185 -6.25 -17.48 23.20
N ASP A 186 -7.24 -18.35 23.37
CA ASP A 186 -8.03 -18.51 24.61
C ASP A 186 -7.16 -19.01 25.78
N ALA A 187 -6.05 -19.70 25.48
CA ALA A 187 -5.07 -20.14 26.47
C ALA A 187 -4.12 -19.01 26.92
N THR A 188 -4.18 -17.82 26.30
CA THR A 188 -3.39 -16.66 26.73
C THR A 188 -4.12 -15.89 27.85
N ASP A 189 -3.37 -15.37 28.81
CA ASP A 189 -3.94 -14.58 29.93
C ASP A 189 -4.45 -13.19 29.50
N GLU A 190 -4.19 -12.77 28.25
CA GLU A 190 -4.65 -11.51 27.69
C GLU A 190 -6.11 -11.62 27.20
N LYS A 191 -7.06 -11.56 28.14
CA LYS A 191 -8.51 -11.47 27.88
C LYS A 191 -8.96 -10.13 27.24
N PHE A 192 -8.19 -9.59 26.31
CA PHE A 192 -8.51 -8.34 25.62
C PHE A 192 -9.00 -8.61 24.20
N LYS A 193 -10.33 -8.77 24.12
CA LYS A 193 -11.22 -8.60 22.97
C LYS A 193 -10.52 -8.04 21.72
N ASN A 194 -10.25 -8.88 20.73
CA ASN A 194 -10.49 -8.66 19.29
C ASN A 194 -9.67 -9.68 18.45
N LEU A 195 -10.01 -10.97 18.55
CA LEU A 195 -9.67 -11.96 17.52
C LEU A 195 -10.72 -11.83 16.40
N VAL A 196 -10.28 -11.50 15.20
CA VAL A 196 -11.11 -11.44 13.99
C VAL A 196 -10.63 -12.56 13.06
N GLN A 197 -11.51 -13.49 12.72
CA GLN A 197 -11.19 -14.62 11.85
C GLN A 197 -11.89 -14.46 10.51
N ARG A 198 -11.11 -14.40 9.44
CA ARG A 198 -11.55 -14.42 8.04
C ARG A 198 -11.31 -15.81 7.45
N ASN A 199 -11.60 -16.05 6.17
CA ASN A 199 -11.32 -17.36 5.56
C ASN A 199 -9.83 -17.54 5.27
N LEU A 200 -9.16 -16.47 4.82
CA LEU A 200 -7.75 -16.46 4.44
C LEU A 200 -6.81 -16.30 5.64
N TYR A 201 -7.20 -15.47 6.62
CA TYR A 201 -6.34 -15.10 7.74
C TYR A 201 -7.11 -14.86 9.04
N SER A 202 -6.39 -14.93 10.17
CA SER A 202 -6.86 -14.45 11.47
C SER A 202 -6.04 -13.21 11.88
N SER A 203 -6.70 -12.22 12.46
CA SER A 203 -6.06 -11.05 13.06
C SER A 203 -6.37 -11.00 14.54
N LEU A 204 -5.36 -10.73 15.35
CA LEU A 204 -5.52 -10.56 16.79
C LEU A 204 -4.71 -9.37 17.28
N ARG A 205 -5.20 -8.68 18.30
CA ARG A 205 -4.48 -7.59 18.95
C ARG A 205 -3.76 -8.12 20.18
N TYR A 206 -2.45 -8.02 20.21
CA TYR A 206 -1.60 -8.48 21.31
C TYR A 206 -0.61 -7.39 21.69
N LYS A 207 -0.55 -7.01 22.97
CA LYS A 207 0.34 -5.95 23.47
C LYS A 207 0.31 -4.65 22.65
N GLY A 208 -0.88 -4.23 22.23
CA GLY A 208 -1.10 -3.02 21.44
C GLY A 208 -0.79 -3.12 19.94
N LYS A 209 -0.20 -4.23 19.48
CA LYS A 209 0.10 -4.50 18.07
C LYS A 209 -0.95 -5.43 17.45
N THR A 210 -1.20 -5.29 16.15
CA THR A 210 -2.05 -6.22 15.39
C THR A 210 -1.17 -7.29 14.78
N ILE A 211 -1.40 -8.55 15.14
CA ILE A 211 -0.74 -9.72 14.55
C ILE A 211 -1.69 -10.33 13.52
N ARG A 212 -1.19 -10.59 12.31
CA ARG A 212 -1.93 -11.26 11.22
C ARG A 212 -1.32 -12.61 10.93
N ILE A 213 -2.17 -13.63 10.82
CA ILE A 213 -1.76 -15.01 10.65
C ILE A 213 -2.49 -15.58 9.45
N LEU A 214 -1.73 -15.90 8.40
CA LEU A 214 -2.26 -16.60 7.24
C LEU A 214 -2.58 -18.05 7.63
N HIS A 215 -3.78 -18.52 7.32
CA HIS A 215 -4.22 -19.84 7.76
C HIS A 215 -3.38 -20.96 7.14
N LYS A 216 -2.95 -20.82 5.90
CA LYS A 216 -2.08 -21.79 5.25
C LYS A 216 -0.73 -21.92 5.97
N GLU A 217 -0.07 -20.81 6.23
CA GLU A 217 1.22 -20.81 6.95
C GLU A 217 1.09 -21.41 8.34
N PHE A 218 -0.01 -21.10 9.05
CA PHE A 218 -0.30 -21.71 10.34
C PHE A 218 -0.49 -23.23 10.26
N LEU A 219 -1.14 -23.74 9.21
CA LEU A 219 -1.32 -25.17 9.02
C LEU A 219 -0.01 -25.89 8.68
N GLU A 220 0.89 -25.23 7.95
CA GLU A 220 2.23 -25.75 7.60
C GLU A 220 3.18 -25.71 8.81
N ASN A 221 3.11 -24.64 9.60
CA ASN A 221 3.90 -24.47 10.81
C ASN A 221 3.10 -23.78 11.93
N PRO A 222 2.42 -24.56 12.80
CA PRO A 222 1.65 -23.99 13.92
C PRO A 222 2.48 -23.19 14.93
N ALA A 223 3.81 -23.41 14.96
CA ALA A 223 4.71 -22.68 15.85
C ALA A 223 4.80 -21.19 15.47
N VAL A 224 4.46 -20.80 14.23
CA VAL A 224 4.46 -19.40 13.78
C VAL A 224 3.64 -18.49 14.70
N LEU A 225 2.50 -18.97 15.19
CA LEU A 225 1.65 -18.21 16.12
C LEU A 225 2.36 -17.99 17.46
N MET A 226 3.04 -19.02 17.99
CA MET A 226 3.75 -18.92 19.26
C MET A 226 5.02 -18.06 19.13
N GLU A 227 5.65 -18.06 17.95
CA GLU A 227 6.77 -17.18 17.64
C GLU A 227 6.33 -15.72 17.56
N GLU A 228 5.28 -15.42 16.80
CA GLU A 228 4.71 -14.07 16.70
C GLU A 228 4.26 -13.52 18.07
N LEU A 229 3.59 -14.36 18.88
CA LEU A 229 3.19 -14.01 20.25
C LEU A 229 4.39 -13.80 21.20
N LYS A 230 5.50 -14.52 21.01
CA LYS A 230 6.72 -14.37 21.84
C LYS A 230 7.60 -13.22 21.38
N TYR A 231 7.83 -13.05 20.07
CA TYR A 231 8.77 -12.07 19.50
C TYR A 231 8.19 -10.66 19.34
N GLY A 232 6.87 -10.48 19.41
CA GLY A 232 6.25 -9.14 19.56
C GLY A 232 6.71 -8.35 20.81
N SER A 233 7.51 -8.97 21.68
CA SER A 233 8.11 -8.41 22.90
C SER A 233 9.44 -7.66 22.71
N LYS A 234 10.04 -7.65 21.51
CA LYS A 234 11.24 -6.85 21.21
C LYS A 234 10.95 -5.86 20.09
N ASN A 235 10.46 -4.69 20.48
CA ASN A 235 10.56 -3.38 19.83
C ASN A 235 9.65 -2.42 20.59
#